data_AF-A0A3M7EH08-F1
#
_entry.id   AF-A0A3M7EH08-F1
#
_cell.length_a   1.000
_cell.length_b   1.000
_cell.length_c   1.000
_cell.angle_alpha   90.00
_cell.angle_beta   90.00
_cell.angle_gamma   90.00
#
_symmetry.space_group_name_H-M   'P 1'
#
loop_
_entity.id
_entity.type
_entity.pdbx_description
1 polymer ?
#
loop_
_entity_poly.entity_id
_entity_poly.type
_entity_poly.pdbx_seq_one_letter_code
_entity_poly.pdbx_strand_id
1 'polypeptide(L)'
;MDQDTTSLLPFGKGDGGGGPTFEQLEKMRRCRGLSDTVGLLPPAKIPESVDAFFDRLEHRAATGDTQLVTWYGELYLELHRGCYTTQANNKRNNRKAEILLHDIEYLATLATIQGDQGYKYPKEDIDFMWENVLLCQFHDCLPGSAIEMCYRDSDEAYAKVFTTGKKLLKNALGALGFDDGATGLKVASDVVVQTLGWKRGEDISRSIKTQSRPAVTIKQTGDDVYVLQNEQLKVEVSSGVITSLYDLKAKREVLPKGGKANQLVVFDDKPLYWQAWDVEVYHLNSRKELEASSASKITEQSPHRVAITTSYKISEKSSVKTTVSLSASYDSSKPSLVETAAEVDWHETMKFLKVEFPTTIMNTEASYETQYGIIRRPTHYNTDWDMAKFEVVCHKWADLSEHGYGVSVLNDSKYGFATAGKMMRLSLLRAPKAPDAHADMGKHHIKWAVMPHSGGLDERTVRAGYEFNYPMRVHKHPEPTKVEELMSSFKLTDDSSPSLVVDTVKRGEDDEDASNGDMPPKKGRHVIVRVYDSLGGLGRGTIKMGPVKVKKAWKCNVLEDALEEVKIGDEGLDIELRAFEVASYKLLLA
;
A
#
# COMPACT_ATOMS: atom_id res chain seq x y z
N MET A 1 -20.43 -10.95 -27.02
CA MET A 1 -19.03 -10.53 -26.77
C MET A 1 -18.06 -11.20 -27.72
N ASP A 2 -18.46 -12.26 -28.43
CA ASP A 2 -17.57 -12.95 -29.37
C ASP A 2 -17.53 -12.22 -30.72
N GLN A 3 -16.44 -11.48 -30.95
CA GLN A 3 -16.22 -10.71 -32.18
C GLN A 3 -15.30 -11.44 -33.17
N ASP A 4 -14.51 -12.40 -32.69
CA ASP A 4 -13.67 -13.27 -33.50
C ASP A 4 -14.15 -14.73 -33.42
N THR A 5 -14.04 -15.45 -34.54
CA THR A 5 -14.46 -16.86 -34.66
C THR A 5 -13.38 -17.86 -34.24
N THR A 6 -12.26 -17.40 -33.66
CA THR A 6 -11.18 -18.24 -33.16
C THR A 6 -11.16 -18.26 -31.64
N SER A 7 -10.71 -19.38 -31.07
CA SER A 7 -10.59 -19.55 -29.62
C SER A 7 -9.30 -20.28 -29.28
N LEU A 8 -8.70 -19.92 -28.15
CA LEU A 8 -7.55 -20.60 -27.59
C LEU A 8 -8.03 -21.62 -26.54
N LEU A 9 -7.63 -22.88 -26.69
CA LEU A 9 -7.92 -23.94 -25.71
C LEU A 9 -6.64 -24.30 -24.94
N PRO A 10 -6.40 -23.73 -23.76
CA PRO A 10 -5.37 -24.24 -22.85
C PRO A 10 -5.84 -25.60 -22.29
N PHE A 11 -4.99 -26.64 -22.37
CA PHE A 11 -5.29 -27.96 -21.84
C PHE A 11 -4.10 -28.54 -21.07
N GLY A 12 -4.37 -29.24 -19.98
CA GLY A 12 -3.36 -29.76 -19.05
C GLY A 12 -3.96 -30.03 -17.67
N LYS A 13 -3.11 -30.25 -16.67
CA LYS A 13 -3.51 -30.34 -15.25
C LYS A 13 -2.88 -29.18 -14.48
N GLY A 14 -3.65 -28.12 -14.25
CA GLY A 14 -3.19 -26.90 -13.58
C GLY A 14 -2.98 -27.08 -12.07
N ASP A 15 -4.05 -26.93 -11.30
CA ASP A 15 -4.08 -26.85 -9.84
C ASP A 15 -3.36 -28.02 -9.14
N GLY A 16 -2.09 -27.82 -8.77
CA GLY A 16 -1.24 -28.86 -8.15
C GLY A 16 -0.26 -29.57 -9.10
N GLY A 17 -0.15 -29.10 -10.34
CA GLY A 17 0.86 -29.47 -11.31
C GLY A 17 0.43 -30.51 -12.34
N GLY A 18 1.04 -30.41 -13.53
CA GLY A 18 0.92 -31.38 -14.61
C GLY A 18 0.72 -30.76 -15.99
N GLY A 19 1.60 -31.11 -16.92
CA GLY A 19 1.38 -30.79 -18.33
C GLY A 19 0.19 -31.56 -18.94
N PRO A 20 -0.07 -31.36 -20.23
CA PRO A 20 -1.00 -32.21 -20.96
C PRO A 20 -0.58 -33.68 -20.90
N THR A 21 -1.54 -34.58 -20.70
CA THR A 21 -1.27 -36.02 -20.73
C THR A 21 -1.19 -36.53 -22.17
N PHE A 22 -0.51 -37.67 -22.36
CA PHE A 22 -0.45 -38.33 -23.66
C PHE A 22 -1.85 -38.59 -24.24
N GLU A 23 -2.79 -39.05 -23.43
CA GLU A 23 -4.17 -39.30 -23.85
C GLU A 23 -4.90 -38.02 -24.27
N GLN A 24 -4.60 -36.87 -23.66
CA GLN A 24 -5.15 -35.58 -24.08
C GLN A 24 -4.63 -35.19 -25.48
N LEU A 25 -3.36 -35.46 -25.78
CA LEU A 25 -2.80 -35.26 -27.11
C LEU A 25 -3.44 -36.18 -28.15
N GLU A 26 -3.65 -37.46 -27.82
CA GLU A 26 -4.34 -38.40 -28.70
C GLU A 26 -5.81 -38.03 -28.93
N LYS A 27 -6.50 -37.54 -27.90
CA LYS A 27 -7.85 -37.00 -28.04
C LYS A 27 -7.86 -35.78 -28.97
N MET A 28 -6.90 -34.87 -28.84
CA MET A 28 -6.79 -33.70 -29.71
C MET A 28 -6.57 -34.11 -31.18
N ARG A 29 -5.70 -35.11 -31.45
CA ARG A 29 -5.51 -35.68 -32.79
C ARG A 29 -6.79 -36.26 -33.37
N ARG A 30 -7.57 -37.00 -32.57
CA ARG A 30 -8.87 -37.57 -32.98
C ARG A 30 -9.92 -36.49 -33.21
N CYS A 31 -9.98 -35.45 -32.37
CA CYS A 31 -10.89 -34.32 -32.55
C CYS A 31 -10.60 -33.59 -33.86
N ARG A 32 -9.31 -33.36 -34.17
CA ARG A 32 -8.90 -32.83 -35.47
C ARG A 32 -9.34 -33.75 -36.62
N GLY A 33 -9.06 -35.05 -36.53
CA GLY A 33 -9.50 -36.02 -37.55
C GLY A 33 -11.02 -36.03 -37.78
N LEU A 34 -11.81 -35.91 -36.71
CA LEU A 34 -13.27 -35.78 -36.80
C LEU A 34 -13.69 -34.45 -37.45
N SER A 35 -13.08 -33.33 -37.06
CA SER A 35 -13.30 -32.03 -37.71
C SER A 35 -13.02 -32.10 -39.21
N ASP A 36 -11.87 -32.67 -39.59
CA ASP A 36 -11.42 -32.72 -40.99
C ASP A 36 -12.26 -33.71 -41.84
N THR A 37 -12.82 -34.76 -41.22
CA THR A 37 -13.55 -35.83 -41.95
C THR A 37 -15.06 -35.57 -42.00
N VAL A 38 -15.68 -35.19 -40.89
CA VAL A 38 -17.14 -35.09 -40.76
C VAL A 38 -17.65 -33.69 -40.44
N GLY A 39 -16.76 -32.73 -40.16
CA GLY A 39 -17.14 -31.32 -39.96
C GLY A 39 -18.00 -31.03 -38.72
N LEU A 40 -18.07 -31.96 -37.76
CA LEU A 40 -18.91 -31.82 -36.54
C LEU A 40 -18.25 -31.01 -35.43
N LEU A 41 -16.93 -30.85 -35.46
CA LEU A 41 -16.15 -30.11 -34.47
C LEU A 41 -15.49 -28.90 -35.15
N PRO A 42 -15.18 -27.82 -34.38
CA PRO A 42 -14.40 -26.71 -34.92
C PRO A 42 -12.99 -27.19 -35.32
N PRO A 43 -12.39 -26.61 -36.38
CA PRO A 43 -11.03 -26.93 -36.79
C PRO A 43 -10.02 -26.77 -35.65
N ALA A 44 -9.49 -27.89 -35.20
CA ALA A 44 -8.56 -27.97 -34.09
C ALA A 44 -7.11 -27.92 -34.62
N LYS A 45 -6.41 -26.81 -34.37
CA LYS A 45 -4.98 -26.66 -34.69
C LYS A 45 -4.18 -26.52 -33.40
N ILE A 46 -3.11 -27.29 -33.26
CA ILE A 46 -2.08 -27.02 -32.26
C ILE A 46 -1.20 -25.92 -32.88
N PRO A 47 -1.25 -24.67 -32.38
CA PRO A 47 -0.40 -23.60 -32.91
C PRO A 47 1.06 -23.84 -32.52
N GLU A 48 1.99 -23.18 -33.22
CA GLU A 48 3.42 -23.23 -32.89
C GLU A 48 3.71 -22.55 -31.54
N SER A 49 3.00 -21.45 -31.25
CA SER A 49 3.07 -20.72 -29.99
C SER A 49 1.77 -19.94 -29.73
N VAL A 50 1.66 -19.39 -28.51
CA VAL A 50 0.61 -18.43 -28.15
C VAL A 50 0.81 -17.10 -28.90
N ASP A 51 2.05 -16.67 -29.14
CA ASP A 51 2.35 -15.46 -29.92
C ASP A 51 1.76 -15.54 -31.33
N ALA A 52 1.95 -16.67 -32.01
CA ALA A 52 1.39 -16.87 -33.34
C ALA A 52 -0.15 -16.80 -33.35
N PHE A 53 -0.82 -17.10 -32.24
CA PHE A 53 -2.27 -16.89 -32.12
C PHE A 53 -2.62 -15.40 -32.03
N PHE A 54 -1.91 -14.64 -31.19
CA PHE A 54 -2.14 -13.20 -31.06
C PHE A 54 -1.72 -12.41 -32.31
N ASP A 55 -0.64 -12.77 -32.99
CA ASP A 55 -0.22 -12.14 -34.26
C ASP A 55 -1.33 -12.21 -35.32
N ARG A 56 -2.02 -13.37 -35.41
CA ARG A 56 -3.16 -13.54 -36.33
C ARG A 56 -4.36 -12.71 -35.91
N LEU A 57 -4.63 -12.62 -34.61
CA LEU A 57 -5.74 -11.82 -34.08
C LEU A 57 -5.50 -10.33 -34.32
N GLU A 58 -4.28 -9.85 -34.07
CA GLU A 58 -3.86 -8.48 -34.35
C GLU A 58 -3.95 -8.16 -35.83
N HIS A 59 -3.46 -9.05 -36.71
CA HIS A 59 -3.58 -8.87 -38.15
C HIS A 59 -5.04 -8.72 -38.60
N ARG A 60 -5.94 -9.59 -38.11
CA ARG A 60 -7.38 -9.51 -38.41
C ARG A 60 -8.01 -8.24 -37.88
N ALA A 61 -7.60 -7.76 -36.71
CA ALA A 61 -8.08 -6.49 -36.18
C ALA A 61 -7.61 -5.32 -37.05
N ALA A 62 -6.35 -5.34 -37.50
CA ALA A 62 -5.77 -4.32 -38.36
C ALA A 62 -6.39 -4.28 -39.76
N THR A 63 -6.81 -5.41 -40.33
CA THR A 63 -7.51 -5.49 -41.62
C THR A 63 -9.01 -5.19 -41.54
N GLY A 64 -9.56 -5.08 -40.33
CA GLY A 64 -10.99 -4.89 -40.10
C GLY A 64 -11.83 -6.17 -40.17
N ASP A 65 -11.19 -7.34 -40.24
CA ASP A 65 -11.86 -8.65 -40.25
C ASP A 65 -12.44 -9.02 -38.88
N THR A 66 -11.98 -8.39 -37.80
CA THR A 66 -12.54 -8.51 -36.45
C THR A 66 -12.48 -7.16 -35.73
N GLN A 67 -13.42 -6.93 -34.81
CA GLN A 67 -13.45 -5.72 -33.98
C GLN A 67 -13.36 -6.11 -32.50
N LEU A 68 -12.27 -5.73 -31.82
CA LEU A 68 -12.09 -6.03 -30.41
C LEU A 68 -12.93 -5.09 -29.53
N VAL A 69 -13.51 -5.63 -28.45
CA VAL A 69 -14.17 -4.83 -27.42
C VAL A 69 -13.13 -4.20 -26.49
N THR A 70 -13.43 -3.01 -25.96
CA THR A 70 -12.55 -2.32 -25.01
C THR A 70 -13.10 -2.46 -23.60
N TRP A 71 -12.25 -2.93 -22.68
CA TRP A 71 -12.47 -2.82 -21.24
C TRP A 71 -11.54 -1.74 -20.69
N TYR A 72 -12.08 -0.70 -20.06
CA TYR A 72 -11.30 0.41 -19.52
C TYR A 72 -11.32 0.37 -17.98
N GLY A 73 -10.15 0.16 -17.37
CA GLY A 73 -9.99 0.08 -15.92
C GLY A 73 -9.85 -1.36 -15.39
N GLU A 74 -10.24 -1.56 -14.13
CA GLU A 74 -10.10 -2.84 -13.42
C GLU A 74 -11.04 -3.92 -13.98
N LEU A 75 -10.49 -5.13 -14.20
CA LEU A 75 -11.27 -6.35 -14.38
C LEU A 75 -11.65 -6.90 -13.00
N TYR A 76 -12.78 -6.43 -12.47
CA TYR A 76 -13.19 -6.80 -11.12
C TYR A 76 -13.67 -8.26 -11.09
N LEU A 77 -12.93 -9.13 -10.39
CA LEU A 77 -13.35 -10.50 -10.15
C LEU A 77 -14.45 -10.54 -9.09
N GLU A 78 -15.65 -10.97 -9.49
CA GLU A 78 -16.84 -11.01 -8.63
C GLU A 78 -16.86 -12.18 -7.62
N LEU A 79 -15.69 -12.70 -7.27
CA LEU A 79 -15.49 -13.86 -6.42
C LEU A 79 -14.25 -13.67 -5.53
N HIS A 80 -14.08 -14.49 -4.49
CA HIS A 80 -12.87 -14.53 -3.66
C HIS A 80 -12.53 -13.22 -2.92
N ARG A 81 -13.54 -12.43 -2.53
CA ARG A 81 -13.35 -11.14 -1.84
C ARG A 81 -12.81 -11.26 -0.40
N GLY A 82 -12.98 -12.42 0.24
CA GLY A 82 -12.40 -12.74 1.55
C GLY A 82 -10.86 -12.73 1.55
N CYS A 83 -10.25 -12.98 0.38
CA CYS A 83 -8.80 -12.92 0.17
C CYS A 83 -8.18 -11.57 0.52
N TYR A 84 -8.94 -10.47 0.55
CA TYR A 84 -8.39 -9.17 0.93
C TYR A 84 -8.07 -9.07 2.43
N THR A 85 -8.66 -9.94 3.25
CA THR A 85 -8.55 -9.85 4.72
C THR A 85 -7.94 -11.09 5.38
N THR A 86 -8.24 -12.30 4.89
CA THR A 86 -7.72 -13.55 5.45
C THR A 86 -6.18 -13.56 5.52
N GLN A 87 -5.57 -14.13 6.56
CA GLN A 87 -4.12 -14.15 6.79
C GLN A 87 -3.54 -12.73 6.87
N ALA A 88 -4.06 -11.96 7.82
CA ALA A 88 -3.75 -10.56 8.03
C ALA A 88 -2.28 -10.32 8.39
N ASN A 89 -1.64 -11.23 9.13
CA ASN A 89 -0.21 -11.13 9.47
C ASN A 89 0.68 -11.35 8.24
N ASN A 90 0.33 -12.26 7.33
CA ASN A 90 1.05 -12.45 6.07
C ASN A 90 1.05 -11.15 5.24
N LYS A 91 -0.14 -10.55 5.05
CA LYS A 91 -0.29 -9.26 4.34
C LYS A 91 0.44 -8.10 5.01
N ARG A 92 0.44 -8.08 6.35
CA ARG A 92 1.20 -7.10 7.15
C ARG A 92 2.71 -7.28 6.91
N ASN A 93 3.21 -8.51 6.96
CA ASN A 93 4.62 -8.81 6.73
C ASN A 93 5.03 -8.43 5.31
N ASN A 94 4.21 -8.73 4.29
CA ASN A 94 4.44 -8.30 2.91
C ASN A 94 4.63 -6.77 2.83
N ARG A 95 3.66 -5.99 3.32
CA ARG A 95 3.75 -4.51 3.24
C ARG A 95 4.96 -3.96 4.01
N LYS A 96 5.28 -4.53 5.18
CA LYS A 96 6.46 -4.10 5.95
C LYS A 96 7.77 -4.49 5.27
N ALA A 97 7.81 -5.60 4.53
CA ALA A 97 8.97 -6.01 3.76
C ALA A 97 9.17 -5.12 2.53
N GLU A 98 8.10 -4.79 1.78
CA GLU A 98 8.14 -3.83 0.66
C GLU A 98 8.70 -2.47 1.09
N ILE A 99 8.20 -1.93 2.20
CA ILE A 99 8.68 -0.65 2.76
C ILE A 99 10.15 -0.75 3.19
N LEU A 100 10.54 -1.85 3.82
CA LEU A 100 11.92 -2.06 4.26
C LEU A 100 12.89 -2.16 3.07
N LEU A 101 12.51 -2.88 2.01
CA LEU A 101 13.26 -2.97 0.76
C LEU A 101 13.41 -1.60 0.11
N HIS A 102 12.32 -0.85 -0.04
CA HIS A 102 12.33 0.53 -0.52
C HIS A 102 13.35 1.40 0.24
N ASP A 103 13.28 1.39 1.57
CA ASP A 103 14.16 2.20 2.41
C ASP A 103 15.64 1.78 2.27
N ILE A 104 15.90 0.48 2.17
CA ILE A 104 17.26 -0.06 1.99
C ILE A 104 17.81 0.34 0.63
N GLU A 105 17.06 0.17 -0.46
CA GLU A 105 17.56 0.47 -1.80
C GLU A 105 17.91 1.95 -1.94
N TYR A 106 17.08 2.86 -1.40
CA TYR A 106 17.38 4.28 -1.38
C TYR A 106 18.65 4.59 -0.58
N LEU A 107 18.73 4.12 0.67
CA LEU A 107 19.86 4.42 1.55
C LEU A 107 21.16 3.75 1.08
N ALA A 108 21.10 2.52 0.59
CA ALA A 108 22.24 1.81 0.02
C ALA A 108 22.72 2.49 -1.27
N THR A 109 21.80 3.01 -2.10
CA THR A 109 22.17 3.81 -3.27
C THR A 109 22.95 5.06 -2.85
N LEU A 110 22.46 5.85 -1.89
CA LEU A 110 23.19 7.01 -1.38
C LEU A 110 24.54 6.62 -0.74
N ALA A 111 24.59 5.51 0.00
CA ALA A 111 25.80 5.01 0.63
C ALA A 111 26.86 4.59 -0.42
N THR A 112 26.48 4.05 -1.57
CA THR A 112 27.43 3.75 -2.65
C THR A 112 27.99 5.00 -3.35
N ILE A 113 27.23 6.10 -3.34
CA ILE A 113 27.63 7.36 -3.97
C ILE A 113 28.61 8.14 -3.08
N GLN A 114 28.33 8.22 -1.78
CA GLN A 114 29.06 9.10 -0.86
C GLN A 114 29.65 8.41 0.38
N GLY A 115 29.19 7.21 0.74
CA GLY A 115 29.64 6.50 1.94
C GLY A 115 31.12 6.10 1.89
N ASP A 116 31.62 5.49 2.98
CA ASP A 116 33.01 5.02 3.07
C ASP A 116 33.46 4.36 1.77
N GLN A 117 34.69 4.62 1.31
CA GLN A 117 35.19 4.14 0.00
C GLN A 117 35.17 2.61 -0.17
N GLY A 118 34.85 1.85 0.88
CA GLY A 118 34.68 0.40 0.84
C GLY A 118 33.22 -0.10 0.81
N TYR A 119 32.19 0.76 0.91
CA TYR A 119 30.80 0.31 0.86
C TYR A 119 30.42 -0.13 -0.55
N LYS A 120 29.85 -1.33 -0.67
CA LYS A 120 29.35 -1.90 -1.93
C LYS A 120 27.85 -2.04 -1.87
N TYR A 121 27.17 -1.87 -3.01
CA TYR A 121 25.73 -2.12 -3.09
C TYR A 121 25.47 -3.59 -2.72
N PRO A 122 24.63 -3.89 -1.72
CA PRO A 122 24.45 -5.25 -1.23
C PRO A 122 23.48 -6.04 -2.13
N LYS A 123 23.81 -6.18 -3.43
CA LYS A 123 22.94 -6.77 -4.45
C LYS A 123 22.44 -8.17 -4.08
N GLU A 124 23.36 -9.08 -3.72
CA GLU A 124 23.01 -10.46 -3.37
C GLU A 124 22.02 -10.55 -2.19
N ASP A 125 22.25 -9.76 -1.14
CA ASP A 125 21.35 -9.72 0.03
C ASP A 125 19.98 -9.06 -0.36
N ILE A 126 19.96 -8.07 -1.27
CA ILE A 126 18.73 -7.44 -1.77
C ILE A 126 17.93 -8.41 -2.66
N ASP A 127 18.59 -9.14 -3.55
CA ASP A 127 17.95 -10.14 -4.43
C ASP A 127 17.33 -11.24 -3.60
N PHE A 128 18.09 -11.78 -2.63
CA PHE A 128 17.57 -12.75 -1.68
C PHE A 128 16.29 -12.23 -1.00
N MET A 129 16.27 -10.96 -0.58
CA MET A 129 15.08 -10.36 0.04
C MET A 129 13.92 -10.23 -0.96
N TRP A 130 14.15 -9.71 -2.17
CA TRP A 130 13.12 -9.58 -3.21
C TRP A 130 12.55 -10.94 -3.63
N GLU A 131 13.40 -11.93 -3.89
CA GLU A 131 12.97 -13.29 -4.25
C GLU A 131 12.08 -13.92 -3.17
N ASN A 132 12.44 -13.79 -1.88
CA ASN A 132 11.62 -14.32 -0.80
C ASN A 132 10.30 -13.57 -0.63
N VAL A 133 10.30 -12.24 -0.81
CA VAL A 133 9.06 -11.44 -0.78
C VAL A 133 8.16 -11.84 -1.94
N LEU A 134 8.68 -11.85 -3.17
CA LEU A 134 7.93 -12.20 -4.38
C LEU A 134 7.41 -13.65 -4.36
N LEU A 135 8.17 -14.58 -3.79
CA LEU A 135 7.70 -15.95 -3.53
C LEU A 135 6.45 -15.95 -2.64
N CYS A 136 6.43 -15.13 -1.59
CA CYS A 136 5.27 -14.99 -0.72
C CYS A 136 4.13 -14.18 -1.35
N GLN A 137 4.39 -13.43 -2.43
CA GLN A 137 3.38 -12.72 -3.23
C GLN A 137 2.63 -13.62 -4.23
N PHE A 138 2.94 -14.92 -4.26
CA PHE A 138 2.18 -15.89 -5.06
C PHE A 138 0.67 -15.79 -4.77
N HIS A 139 -0.14 -15.99 -5.81
CA HIS A 139 -1.58 -15.71 -5.80
C HIS A 139 -2.41 -16.57 -4.83
N ASP A 140 -1.83 -17.64 -4.26
CA ASP A 140 -2.47 -18.37 -3.16
C ASP A 140 -1.85 -18.09 -1.78
N CYS A 141 -0.59 -17.64 -1.74
CA CYS A 141 0.09 -17.33 -0.49
C CYS A 141 -0.37 -15.97 0.03
N LEU A 142 -0.12 -14.88 -0.72
CA LEU A 142 -0.46 -13.52 -0.27
C LEU A 142 -1.97 -13.33 -0.01
N PRO A 143 -2.88 -13.83 -0.88
CA PRO A 143 -4.31 -13.75 -0.66
C PRO A 143 -4.82 -14.52 0.57
N GLY A 144 -4.03 -15.42 1.15
CA GLY A 144 -4.43 -16.14 2.35
C GLY A 144 -5.26 -17.38 2.04
N SER A 145 -5.02 -18.02 0.89
CA SER A 145 -5.77 -19.17 0.37
C SER A 145 -5.05 -20.52 0.39
N ALA A 146 -3.82 -20.60 0.88
CA ALA A 146 -3.09 -21.86 1.07
C ALA A 146 -3.35 -22.54 2.44
N ILE A 147 -2.91 -23.79 2.60
CA ILE A 147 -2.96 -24.55 3.86
C ILE A 147 -2.03 -23.95 4.93
N GLU A 148 -2.26 -24.29 6.20
CA GLU A 148 -1.48 -23.77 7.35
C GLU A 148 0.05 -23.91 7.19
N MET A 149 0.53 -25.01 6.60
CA MET A 149 1.96 -25.23 6.35
C MET A 149 2.59 -24.13 5.49
N CYS A 150 1.87 -23.63 4.48
CA CYS A 150 2.37 -22.56 3.61
C CYS A 150 2.63 -21.27 4.40
N TYR A 151 1.80 -20.95 5.40
CA TYR A 151 2.01 -19.74 6.20
C TYR A 151 3.14 -19.88 7.20
N ARG A 152 3.37 -21.08 7.74
CA ARG A 152 4.56 -21.35 8.55
C ARG A 152 5.84 -21.10 7.73
N ASP A 153 5.88 -21.58 6.49
CA ASP A 153 7.00 -21.34 5.59
C ASP A 153 7.14 -19.85 5.23
N SER A 154 6.02 -19.16 4.97
CA SER A 154 6.03 -17.72 4.67
C SER A 154 6.53 -16.90 5.87
N ASP A 155 6.14 -17.25 7.10
CA ASP A 155 6.59 -16.60 8.32
C ASP A 155 8.11 -16.76 8.51
N GLU A 156 8.65 -17.94 8.22
CA GLU A 156 10.10 -18.18 8.21
C GLU A 156 10.82 -17.35 7.12
N ALA A 157 10.25 -17.26 5.92
CA ALA A 157 10.80 -16.45 4.83
C ALA A 157 10.84 -14.96 5.22
N TYR A 158 9.74 -14.41 5.73
CA TYR A 158 9.71 -13.03 6.21
C TYR A 158 10.65 -12.78 7.38
N ALA A 159 10.80 -13.74 8.31
CA ALA A 159 11.75 -13.60 9.41
C ALA A 159 13.20 -13.47 8.90
N LYS A 160 13.57 -14.22 7.86
CA LYS A 160 14.88 -14.09 7.18
C LYS A 160 15.00 -12.72 6.50
N VAL A 161 13.98 -12.30 5.73
CA VAL A 161 13.93 -10.97 5.08
C VAL A 161 14.11 -9.84 6.09
N PHE A 162 13.39 -9.87 7.21
CA PHE A 162 13.51 -8.83 8.24
C PHE A 162 14.87 -8.86 8.96
N THR A 163 15.49 -10.02 9.11
CA THR A 163 16.82 -10.15 9.70
C THR A 163 17.89 -9.57 8.77
N THR A 164 17.89 -9.98 7.50
CA THR A 164 18.79 -9.43 6.47
C THR A 164 18.57 -7.94 6.29
N GLY A 165 17.32 -7.48 6.19
CA GLY A 165 17.01 -6.08 6.00
C GLY A 165 17.44 -5.18 7.16
N LYS A 166 17.32 -5.64 8.42
CA LYS A 166 17.85 -4.91 9.58
C LYS A 166 19.37 -4.76 9.52
N LYS A 167 20.09 -5.82 9.10
CA LYS A 167 21.54 -5.79 8.88
C LYS A 167 21.90 -4.79 7.78
N LEU A 168 21.25 -4.86 6.62
CA LEU A 168 21.51 -3.96 5.50
C LEU A 168 21.23 -2.49 5.84
N LEU A 169 20.11 -2.22 6.50
CA LEU A 169 19.75 -0.87 6.93
C LEU A 169 20.81 -0.29 7.89
N LYS A 170 21.25 -1.09 8.87
CA LYS A 170 22.33 -0.67 9.79
C LYS A 170 23.63 -0.39 9.04
N ASN A 171 23.99 -1.24 8.07
CA ASN A 171 25.22 -1.07 7.29
C ASN A 171 25.15 0.19 6.39
N ALA A 172 24.03 0.43 5.73
CA ALA A 172 23.83 1.62 4.90
C ALA A 172 23.87 2.91 5.75
N LEU A 173 23.17 2.92 6.89
CA LEU A 173 23.21 4.05 7.83
C LEU A 173 24.63 4.29 8.38
N GLY A 174 25.34 3.23 8.77
CA GLY A 174 26.73 3.33 9.23
C GLY A 174 27.66 3.88 8.15
N ALA A 175 27.54 3.39 6.90
CA ALA A 175 28.33 3.88 5.77
C ALA A 175 28.03 5.35 5.42
N LEU A 176 26.81 5.82 5.70
CA LEU A 176 26.42 7.22 5.59
C LEU A 176 26.90 8.08 6.77
N GLY A 177 27.54 7.50 7.78
CA GLY A 177 28.10 8.20 8.94
C GLY A 177 27.16 8.37 10.14
N PHE A 178 26.00 7.69 10.13
CA PHE A 178 25.11 7.69 11.29
C PHE A 178 25.69 6.82 12.41
N ASP A 179 25.74 7.37 13.62
CA ASP A 179 26.23 6.66 14.81
C ASP A 179 25.33 6.96 16.02
N ASP A 180 24.35 6.08 16.22
CA ASP A 180 23.44 6.15 17.37
C ASP A 180 24.11 5.67 18.68
N GLY A 181 25.32 5.10 18.60
CA GLY A 181 26.08 4.54 19.72
C GLY A 181 27.29 5.38 20.18
N ALA A 182 27.64 6.46 19.47
CA ALA A 182 28.77 7.32 19.79
C ALA A 182 28.67 7.92 21.20
N THR A 183 29.59 7.53 22.09
CA THR A 183 29.84 8.18 23.39
C THR A 183 31.01 9.17 23.35
N GLY A 184 31.51 9.51 22.15
CA GLY A 184 32.71 10.33 21.91
C GLY A 184 32.47 11.82 21.66
N LEU A 185 33.56 12.60 21.77
CA LEU A 185 33.65 14.08 21.84
C LEU A 185 33.23 14.91 20.60
N LYS A 186 32.73 14.30 19.51
CA LYS A 186 32.07 15.07 18.43
C LYS A 186 30.58 15.10 18.74
N VAL A 187 30.01 16.27 19.00
CA VAL A 187 28.59 16.45 19.33
C VAL A 187 27.75 16.05 18.11
N ALA A 188 27.38 14.77 18.03
CA ALA A 188 26.44 14.29 17.03
C ALA A 188 25.07 14.90 17.31
N SER A 189 24.44 15.44 16.27
CA SER A 189 23.12 16.06 16.35
C SER A 189 22.06 15.14 15.79
N ASP A 190 20.84 15.29 16.29
CA ASP A 190 19.69 14.54 15.79
C ASP A 190 19.37 14.94 14.34
N VAL A 191 19.16 13.95 13.49
CA VAL A 191 18.77 14.07 12.09
C VAL A 191 17.60 13.13 11.85
N VAL A 192 16.55 13.64 11.21
CA VAL A 192 15.41 12.83 10.77
C VAL A 192 15.74 12.17 9.44
N VAL A 193 15.81 10.84 9.44
CA VAL A 193 15.96 10.06 8.21
C VAL A 193 14.57 9.80 7.62
N GLN A 194 14.40 10.23 6.38
CA GLN A 194 13.19 10.00 5.59
C GLN A 194 13.51 9.66 4.13
N THR A 195 12.86 8.60 3.65
CA THR A 195 13.12 7.95 2.36
C THR A 195 12.08 8.28 1.29
N LEU A 196 10.99 8.96 1.65
CA LEU A 196 9.95 9.37 0.71
C LEU A 196 10.45 10.45 -0.27
N GLY A 197 9.86 10.48 -1.46
CA GLY A 197 10.21 11.34 -2.60
C GLY A 197 9.95 12.85 -2.44
N TRP A 198 9.46 13.28 -1.27
CA TRP A 198 9.18 14.69 -0.96
C TRP A 198 9.70 15.06 0.43
N LYS A 199 9.71 16.36 0.73
CA LYS A 199 10.03 16.88 2.06
C LYS A 199 8.80 16.76 2.96
N ARG A 200 8.92 16.05 4.09
CA ARG A 200 7.92 16.12 5.16
C ARG A 200 8.11 17.44 5.93
N GLY A 201 7.01 18.08 6.32
CA GLY A 201 6.98 19.36 7.06
C GLY A 201 7.85 19.36 8.34
N GLU A 202 8.07 20.55 8.89
CA GLU A 202 9.14 20.82 9.87
C GLU A 202 9.28 19.79 11.00
N ASP A 203 10.55 19.49 11.27
CA ASP A 203 11.04 18.51 12.20
C ASP A 203 10.39 18.67 13.59
N ILE A 204 9.57 17.69 13.97
CA ILE A 204 8.97 17.60 15.30
C ILE A 204 10.08 17.73 16.36
N SER A 205 11.29 17.21 16.10
CA SER A 205 12.42 17.28 17.05
C SER A 205 12.87 18.71 17.38
N ARG A 206 12.80 19.63 16.42
CA ARG A 206 13.16 21.05 16.61
C ARG A 206 12.01 21.85 17.24
N SER A 207 10.77 21.49 16.93
CA SER A 207 9.56 22.12 17.50
C SER A 207 9.32 21.74 18.98
N ILE A 208 9.93 20.65 19.49
CA ILE A 208 9.87 20.21 20.90
C ILE A 208 10.36 21.31 21.88
N LYS A 209 11.28 22.19 21.46
CA LYS A 209 12.02 23.07 22.39
C LYS A 209 11.38 24.43 22.67
N THR A 210 10.31 24.84 21.98
CA THR A 210 9.92 26.26 21.91
C THR A 210 8.50 26.64 22.35
N GLN A 211 7.62 25.73 22.80
CA GLN A 211 6.24 26.10 23.15
C GLN A 211 5.89 26.03 24.65
N SER A 212 5.24 27.10 25.15
CA SER A 212 4.77 27.24 26.53
C SER A 212 3.31 26.78 26.75
N ARG A 213 2.60 26.37 25.70
CA ARG A 213 1.22 25.84 25.76
C ARG A 213 1.15 24.52 24.98
N PRO A 214 0.36 23.52 25.43
CA PRO A 214 0.22 22.25 24.72
C PRO A 214 -0.57 22.46 23.43
N ALA A 215 0.01 22.03 22.29
CA ALA A 215 -0.59 22.15 20.95
C ALA A 215 -1.71 21.12 20.72
N VAL A 216 -1.86 20.15 21.62
CA VAL A 216 -2.97 19.20 21.67
C VAL A 216 -3.34 18.92 23.12
N THR A 217 -4.62 18.71 23.40
CA THR A 217 -5.13 18.46 24.74
C THR A 217 -6.14 17.31 24.75
N ILE A 218 -6.28 16.68 25.92
CA ILE A 218 -7.32 15.71 26.22
C ILE A 218 -7.98 16.07 27.55
N LYS A 219 -9.31 16.04 27.61
CA LYS A 219 -10.08 16.29 28.84
C LYS A 219 -11.25 15.34 28.94
N GLN A 220 -11.51 14.83 30.13
CA GLN A 220 -12.75 14.11 30.41
C GLN A 220 -13.86 15.12 30.72
N THR A 221 -14.99 15.03 30.02
CA THR A 221 -16.12 15.98 30.14
C THR A 221 -17.40 15.35 30.65
N GLY A 222 -17.47 14.02 30.73
CA GLY A 222 -18.59 13.26 31.24
C GLY A 222 -18.17 11.86 31.70
N ASP A 223 -19.15 11.03 32.02
CA ASP A 223 -18.89 9.62 32.35
C ASP A 223 -18.45 8.88 31.08
N ASP A 224 -17.19 8.41 31.07
CA ASP A 224 -16.52 7.79 29.92
C ASP A 224 -16.55 8.62 28.60
N VAL A 225 -16.66 9.95 28.70
CA VAL A 225 -16.61 10.89 27.56
C VAL A 225 -15.36 11.76 27.61
N TYR A 226 -14.59 11.75 26.53
CA TYR A 226 -13.31 12.42 26.41
C TYR A 226 -13.25 13.29 25.16
N VAL A 227 -12.72 14.51 25.32
CA VAL A 227 -12.52 15.45 24.22
C VAL A 227 -11.03 15.58 23.95
N LEU A 228 -10.61 15.14 22.78
CA LEU A 228 -9.26 15.34 22.23
C LEU A 228 -9.32 16.54 21.28
N GLN A 229 -8.40 17.49 21.41
CA GLN A 229 -8.44 18.71 20.60
C GLN A 229 -7.04 19.22 20.26
N ASN A 230 -6.81 19.51 18.99
CA ASN A 230 -5.66 20.28 18.49
C ASN A 230 -6.16 21.52 17.73
N GLU A 231 -5.30 22.17 16.94
CA GLU A 231 -5.68 23.37 16.16
C GLU A 231 -6.72 23.10 15.05
N GLN A 232 -6.74 21.88 14.49
CA GLN A 232 -7.59 21.54 13.34
C GLN A 232 -8.84 20.76 13.72
N LEU A 233 -8.76 19.86 14.71
CA LEU A 233 -9.81 18.91 15.05
C LEU A 233 -10.21 19.01 16.53
N LYS A 234 -11.50 18.84 16.77
CA LYS A 234 -12.08 18.52 18.07
C LYS A 234 -12.80 17.18 17.95
N VAL A 235 -12.39 16.20 18.74
CA VAL A 235 -12.84 14.81 18.68
C VAL A 235 -13.45 14.42 20.02
N GLU A 236 -14.71 13.99 20.02
CA GLU A 236 -15.38 13.49 21.22
C GLU A 236 -15.48 11.96 21.15
N VAL A 237 -14.83 11.29 22.11
CA VAL A 237 -14.75 9.84 22.22
C VAL A 237 -15.56 9.40 23.44
N SER A 238 -16.55 8.53 23.23
CA SER A 238 -17.35 7.90 24.28
C SER A 238 -17.17 6.40 24.17
N SER A 239 -16.72 5.74 25.25
CA SER A 239 -16.52 4.28 25.26
C SER A 239 -15.70 3.78 24.06
N GLY A 240 -14.66 4.53 23.69
CA GLY A 240 -13.74 4.25 22.58
C GLY A 240 -14.29 4.49 21.17
N VAL A 241 -15.57 4.88 21.06
CA VAL A 241 -16.23 5.26 19.81
C VAL A 241 -16.17 6.76 19.62
N ILE A 242 -15.88 7.22 18.40
CA ILE A 242 -15.89 8.65 18.05
C ILE A 242 -17.34 9.05 17.79
N THR A 243 -17.87 9.91 18.67
CA THR A 243 -19.26 10.40 18.63
C THR A 243 -19.38 11.79 18.00
N SER A 244 -18.29 12.54 17.95
CA SER A 244 -18.15 13.78 17.17
C SER A 244 -16.73 13.90 16.65
N LEU A 245 -16.60 14.29 15.38
CA LEU A 245 -15.33 14.62 14.73
C LEU A 245 -15.53 15.97 14.02
N TYR A 246 -15.25 17.05 14.74
CA TYR A 246 -15.49 18.40 14.26
C TYR A 246 -14.20 19.00 13.67
N ASP A 247 -14.28 19.44 12.41
CA ASP A 247 -13.21 20.21 11.77
C ASP A 247 -13.37 21.69 12.13
N LEU A 248 -12.40 22.22 12.87
CA LEU A 248 -12.38 23.59 13.38
C LEU A 248 -12.11 24.62 12.26
N LYS A 249 -11.38 24.24 11.22
CA LYS A 249 -11.07 25.10 10.07
C LYS A 249 -12.26 25.21 9.13
N ALA A 250 -12.83 24.06 8.75
CA ALA A 250 -14.01 24.00 7.88
C ALA A 250 -15.31 24.32 8.62
N LYS A 251 -15.28 24.37 9.96
CA LYS A 251 -16.43 24.66 10.84
C LYS A 251 -17.62 23.75 10.55
N ARG A 252 -17.36 22.45 10.42
CA ARG A 252 -18.39 21.45 10.15
C ARG A 252 -18.14 20.16 10.91
N GLU A 253 -19.24 19.46 11.19
CA GLU A 253 -19.21 18.11 11.72
C GLU A 253 -18.98 17.11 10.57
N VAL A 254 -18.08 16.16 10.81
CA VAL A 254 -17.74 15.11 9.83
C VAL A 254 -18.74 13.95 9.93
N LEU A 255 -19.29 13.69 11.11
CA LEU A 255 -20.22 12.59 11.36
C LEU A 255 -21.69 13.03 11.21
N PRO A 256 -22.61 12.18 10.74
CA PRO A 256 -24.04 12.48 10.83
C PRO A 256 -24.49 12.52 12.30
N LYS A 257 -25.61 13.19 12.58
CA LYS A 257 -26.18 13.25 13.94
C LYS A 257 -26.44 11.84 14.48
N GLY A 258 -25.85 11.51 15.63
CA GLY A 258 -25.93 10.18 16.25
C GLY A 258 -25.04 9.12 15.58
N GLY A 259 -24.21 9.52 14.61
CA GLY A 259 -23.22 8.66 13.98
C GLY A 259 -22.13 8.22 14.97
N LYS A 260 -21.63 7.00 14.76
CA LYS A 260 -20.58 6.37 15.55
C LYS A 260 -19.41 6.00 14.62
N ALA A 261 -18.36 6.81 14.62
CA ALA A 261 -17.12 6.49 13.90
C ALA A 261 -16.16 5.71 14.79
N ASN A 262 -15.22 5.00 14.16
CA ASN A 262 -14.36 4.04 14.85
C ASN A 262 -15.15 2.95 15.61
N GLN A 263 -16.37 2.67 15.16
CA GLN A 263 -17.23 1.64 15.76
C GLN A 263 -16.78 0.27 15.26
N LEU A 264 -16.31 -0.57 16.19
CA LEU A 264 -15.99 -1.96 15.89
C LEU A 264 -17.28 -2.77 15.75
N VAL A 265 -17.35 -3.59 14.70
CA VAL A 265 -18.50 -4.44 14.39
C VAL A 265 -18.02 -5.85 14.03
N VAL A 266 -18.81 -6.85 14.41
CA VAL A 266 -18.58 -8.25 14.07
C VAL A 266 -19.75 -8.76 13.24
N PHE A 267 -19.42 -9.52 12.20
CA PHE A 267 -20.36 -10.22 11.33
C PHE A 267 -20.11 -11.74 11.40
N ASP A 268 -21.15 -12.52 11.14
CA ASP A 268 -21.05 -13.94 10.81
C ASP A 268 -20.50 -14.10 9.39
N ASP A 269 -19.46 -14.92 9.25
CA ASP A 269 -18.70 -15.12 8.02
C ASP A 269 -18.70 -16.60 7.64
N LYS A 270 -19.79 -17.02 7.01
CA LYS A 270 -20.06 -18.40 6.64
C LYS A 270 -20.35 -18.44 5.13
N PRO A 271 -19.33 -18.35 4.26
CA PRO A 271 -19.53 -18.38 2.82
C PRO A 271 -19.98 -19.78 2.34
N LEU A 272 -20.45 -19.87 1.10
CA LEU A 272 -21.09 -21.07 0.56
C LEU A 272 -20.09 -22.20 0.24
N TYR A 273 -18.98 -21.85 -0.42
CA TYR A 273 -18.05 -22.85 -0.97
C TYR A 273 -16.65 -22.75 -0.36
N TRP A 274 -15.99 -21.60 -0.49
CA TRP A 274 -14.57 -21.46 -0.16
C TRP A 274 -14.33 -20.49 1.02
N GLN A 275 -14.12 -21.02 2.22
CA GLN A 275 -14.09 -20.20 3.45
C GLN A 275 -13.02 -19.10 3.49
N ALA A 276 -11.77 -19.40 3.16
CA ALA A 276 -10.71 -18.39 3.16
C ALA A 276 -10.86 -17.37 2.01
N TRP A 277 -11.38 -17.81 0.87
CA TRP A 277 -11.50 -17.01 -0.33
C TRP A 277 -12.73 -16.12 -0.31
N ASP A 278 -13.91 -16.62 0.01
CA ASP A 278 -15.16 -15.91 -0.21
C ASP A 278 -15.67 -15.18 1.01
N VAL A 279 -16.22 -14.00 0.77
CA VAL A 279 -17.23 -13.39 1.64
C VAL A 279 -18.50 -13.26 0.81
N GLU A 280 -19.64 -13.53 1.43
CA GLU A 280 -20.94 -13.44 0.77
C GLU A 280 -21.67 -12.18 1.18
N VAL A 281 -22.43 -11.57 0.27
CA VAL A 281 -23.14 -10.30 0.54
C VAL A 281 -24.06 -10.38 1.78
N TYR A 282 -24.65 -11.54 2.04
CA TYR A 282 -25.56 -11.73 3.18
C TYR A 282 -24.87 -11.66 4.55
N HIS A 283 -23.52 -11.69 4.64
CA HIS A 283 -22.81 -11.52 5.91
C HIS A 283 -23.23 -10.20 6.58
N LEU A 284 -23.54 -9.17 5.80
CA LEU A 284 -23.98 -7.85 6.26
C LEU A 284 -25.23 -7.88 7.14
N ASN A 285 -26.09 -8.89 6.98
CA ASN A 285 -27.33 -9.04 7.75
C ASN A 285 -27.10 -9.42 9.23
N SER A 286 -25.89 -9.84 9.57
CA SER A 286 -25.52 -10.34 10.91
C SER A 286 -24.76 -9.32 11.76
N ARG A 287 -24.72 -8.05 11.32
CA ARG A 287 -23.98 -6.96 11.97
C ARG A 287 -24.26 -6.87 13.47
N LYS A 288 -23.22 -6.91 14.29
CA LYS A 288 -23.28 -6.66 15.73
C LYS A 288 -22.21 -5.66 16.16
N GLU A 289 -22.62 -4.59 16.84
CA GLU A 289 -21.69 -3.63 17.46
C GLU A 289 -20.98 -4.26 18.65
N LEU A 290 -19.68 -3.99 18.77
CA LEU A 290 -18.94 -4.28 20.00
C LEU A 290 -19.13 -3.13 20.98
N GLU A 291 -19.35 -3.50 22.23
CA GLU A 291 -19.45 -2.58 23.36
C GLU A 291 -18.16 -2.62 24.17
N ALA A 292 -17.77 -1.48 24.74
CA ALA A 292 -16.62 -1.41 25.61
C ALA A 292 -16.85 -2.28 26.86
N SER A 293 -15.86 -3.09 27.22
CA SER A 293 -15.90 -3.94 28.43
C SER A 293 -15.40 -3.20 29.67
N SER A 294 -14.82 -2.01 29.49
CA SER A 294 -14.32 -1.16 30.56
C SER A 294 -14.36 0.30 30.14
N ALA A 295 -14.44 1.21 31.12
CA ALA A 295 -14.27 2.63 30.87
C ALA A 295 -12.90 2.90 30.24
N SER A 296 -12.90 3.82 29.30
CA SER A 296 -11.72 4.28 28.58
C SER A 296 -10.76 4.98 29.53
N LYS A 297 -9.46 4.92 29.24
CA LYS A 297 -8.41 5.51 30.08
C LYS A 297 -7.47 6.38 29.26
N ILE A 298 -7.13 7.57 29.75
CA ILE A 298 -6.08 8.39 29.17
C ILE A 298 -4.75 7.65 29.34
N THR A 299 -4.11 7.30 28.23
CA THR A 299 -2.85 6.54 28.21
C THR A 299 -1.67 7.38 27.76
N GLU A 300 -1.92 8.51 27.12
CA GLU A 300 -0.88 9.49 26.80
C GLU A 300 -1.44 10.91 26.91
N GLN A 301 -0.67 11.78 27.56
CA GLN A 301 -0.94 13.21 27.62
C GLN A 301 0.39 13.97 27.55
N SER A 302 0.83 14.26 26.33
CA SER A 302 2.01 15.06 26.06
C SER A 302 1.63 16.34 25.28
N PRO A 303 2.51 17.35 25.22
CA PRO A 303 2.28 18.54 24.40
C PRO A 303 2.11 18.27 22.90
N HIS A 304 2.50 17.08 22.43
CA HIS A 304 2.58 16.74 21.00
C HIS A 304 1.64 15.61 20.60
N ARG A 305 1.14 14.83 21.55
CA ARG A 305 0.19 13.75 21.29
C ARG A 305 -0.60 13.43 22.56
N VAL A 306 -1.87 13.16 22.37
CA VAL A 306 -2.75 12.64 23.42
C VAL A 306 -3.38 11.34 22.95
N ALA A 307 -3.65 10.43 23.88
CA ALA A 307 -4.25 9.15 23.56
C ALA A 307 -5.16 8.64 24.67
N ILE A 308 -6.17 7.91 24.23
CA ILE A 308 -7.13 7.21 25.07
C ILE A 308 -7.22 5.76 24.63
N THR A 309 -7.24 4.85 25.60
CA THR A 309 -7.33 3.42 25.37
C THR A 309 -8.62 2.86 25.93
N THR A 310 -9.29 2.04 25.13
CA THR A 310 -10.53 1.35 25.48
C THR A 310 -10.38 -0.14 25.18
N SER A 311 -10.90 -0.97 26.09
CA SER A 311 -10.94 -2.43 25.92
C SER A 311 -12.36 -2.88 25.60
N TYR A 312 -12.47 -3.86 24.72
CA TYR A 312 -13.71 -4.49 24.30
C TYR A 312 -13.58 -6.01 24.45
N LYS A 313 -14.67 -6.64 24.86
CA LYS A 313 -14.79 -8.09 24.85
C LYS A 313 -15.52 -8.49 23.57
N ILE A 314 -14.87 -9.25 22.69
CA ILE A 314 -15.49 -9.78 21.47
C ILE A 314 -16.31 -11.02 21.84
N SER A 315 -15.71 -11.92 22.62
CA SER A 315 -16.33 -13.12 23.18
C SER A 315 -15.59 -13.55 24.46
N GLU A 316 -15.90 -14.73 25.00
CA GLU A 316 -15.12 -15.33 26.10
C GLU A 316 -13.66 -15.65 25.73
N LYS A 317 -13.35 -15.75 24.44
CA LYS A 317 -12.02 -16.16 23.94
C LYS A 317 -11.25 -15.04 23.24
N SER A 318 -11.94 -13.95 22.87
CA SER A 318 -11.37 -12.90 22.03
C SER A 318 -11.59 -11.53 22.65
N SER A 319 -10.59 -10.67 22.52
CA SER A 319 -10.65 -9.29 23.02
C SER A 319 -9.93 -8.34 22.08
N VAL A 320 -10.27 -7.06 22.18
CA VAL A 320 -9.57 -6.00 21.46
C VAL A 320 -9.35 -4.81 22.36
N LYS A 321 -8.18 -4.21 22.26
CA LYS A 321 -7.81 -2.98 22.92
C LYS A 321 -7.46 -1.95 21.85
N THR A 322 -8.23 -0.88 21.76
CA THR A 322 -7.97 0.22 20.82
C THR A 322 -7.39 1.40 21.56
N THR A 323 -6.38 2.04 20.98
CA THR A 323 -5.83 3.32 21.43
C THR A 323 -6.10 4.36 20.36
N VAL A 324 -7.04 5.26 20.62
CA VAL A 324 -7.35 6.42 19.78
C VAL A 324 -6.42 7.55 20.18
N SER A 325 -5.76 8.19 19.21
CA SER A 325 -4.81 9.27 19.48
C SER A 325 -4.94 10.42 18.50
N LEU A 326 -4.65 11.62 19.01
CA LEU A 326 -4.55 12.84 18.24
C LEU A 326 -3.19 13.48 18.48
N SER A 327 -2.48 13.75 17.40
CA SER A 327 -1.21 14.46 17.43
C SER A 327 -1.42 15.98 17.34
N ALA A 328 -0.47 16.76 17.81
CA ALA A 328 -0.41 18.19 17.57
C ALA A 328 -0.32 18.47 16.06
N SER A 329 -0.95 19.55 15.64
CA SER A 329 -0.84 20.06 14.28
C SER A 329 -0.03 21.35 14.31
N TYR A 330 1.17 21.32 13.74
CA TYR A 330 2.05 22.50 13.61
C TYR A 330 2.03 23.09 12.20
N ASP A 331 1.69 22.26 11.22
CA ASP A 331 1.61 22.64 9.82
C ASP A 331 0.14 22.72 9.42
N SER A 332 -0.32 23.93 9.17
CA SER A 332 -1.71 24.18 8.79
C SER A 332 -2.05 23.71 7.38
N SER A 333 -1.05 23.42 6.53
CA SER A 333 -1.23 22.91 5.17
C SER A 333 -1.52 21.42 5.13
N LYS A 334 -1.07 20.67 6.15
CA LYS A 334 -1.30 19.22 6.28
C LYS A 334 -2.60 18.96 7.05
N PRO A 335 -3.51 18.10 6.52
CA PRO A 335 -4.69 17.69 7.25
C PRO A 335 -4.31 16.94 8.53
N SER A 336 -4.96 17.28 9.63
CA SER A 336 -4.87 16.47 10.85
C SER A 336 -5.68 15.18 10.69
N LEU A 337 -5.23 14.12 11.36
CA LEU A 337 -5.90 12.82 11.35
C LEU A 337 -6.06 12.28 12.77
N VAL A 338 -7.04 11.41 12.96
CA VAL A 338 -7.27 10.68 14.20
C VAL A 338 -6.80 9.24 13.99
N GLU A 339 -5.71 8.86 14.66
CA GLU A 339 -5.14 7.51 14.55
C GLU A 339 -5.78 6.58 15.56
N THR A 340 -5.96 5.32 15.17
CA THR A 340 -6.32 4.24 16.08
C THR A 340 -5.35 3.08 15.88
N ALA A 341 -4.74 2.62 16.98
CA ALA A 341 -3.98 1.39 17.03
C ALA A 341 -4.77 0.33 17.81
N ALA A 342 -4.92 -0.87 17.25
CA ALA A 342 -5.60 -1.99 17.88
C ALA A 342 -4.64 -3.14 18.17
N GLU A 343 -4.67 -3.61 19.41
CA GLU A 343 -4.13 -4.90 19.84
C GLU A 343 -5.32 -5.87 19.93
N VAL A 344 -5.36 -6.89 19.07
CA VAL A 344 -6.46 -7.87 19.04
C VAL A 344 -5.93 -9.23 19.45
N ASP A 345 -6.61 -9.88 20.39
CA ASP A 345 -6.48 -11.30 20.68
C ASP A 345 -7.68 -12.02 20.05
N TRP A 346 -7.44 -12.75 18.96
CA TRP A 346 -8.48 -13.22 18.05
C TRP A 346 -8.56 -14.75 18.03
N HIS A 347 -9.64 -15.30 18.56
CA HIS A 347 -9.90 -16.74 18.65
C HIS A 347 -11.34 -17.10 18.21
N GLU A 348 -11.94 -16.26 17.38
CA GLU A 348 -13.28 -16.47 16.86
C GLU A 348 -13.34 -17.61 15.82
N THR A 349 -14.55 -17.99 15.44
CA THR A 349 -14.79 -18.98 14.38
C THR A 349 -15.85 -18.46 13.44
N MET A 350 -15.52 -18.37 12.15
CA MET A 350 -16.43 -17.89 11.10
C MET A 350 -17.03 -16.52 11.45
N LYS A 351 -16.15 -15.60 11.87
CA LYS A 351 -16.47 -14.21 12.19
C LYS A 351 -15.63 -13.26 11.35
N PHE A 352 -16.16 -12.07 11.11
CA PHE A 352 -15.50 -10.99 10.40
C PHE A 352 -15.56 -9.71 11.24
N LEU A 353 -14.41 -9.26 11.75
CA LEU A 353 -14.26 -7.99 12.45
C LEU A 353 -14.00 -6.87 11.44
N LYS A 354 -14.77 -5.79 11.53
CA LYS A 354 -14.61 -4.56 10.74
C LYS A 354 -14.71 -3.32 11.62
N VAL A 355 -14.30 -2.17 11.10
CA VAL A 355 -14.50 -0.85 11.74
C VAL A 355 -15.22 0.10 10.78
N GLU A 356 -16.18 0.86 11.31
CA GLU A 356 -17.07 1.73 10.53
C GLU A 356 -16.88 3.22 10.83
N PHE A 357 -17.02 4.04 9.78
CA PHE A 357 -16.93 5.50 9.79
C PHE A 357 -18.11 6.09 9.00
N PRO A 358 -19.23 6.43 9.66
CA PRO A 358 -20.32 7.14 9.00
C PRO A 358 -19.89 8.57 8.76
N THR A 359 -20.10 9.07 7.55
CA THR A 359 -19.71 10.45 7.18
C THR A 359 -20.94 11.29 6.81
N THR A 360 -20.77 12.60 6.76
CA THR A 360 -21.77 13.50 6.17
C THR A 360 -21.68 13.57 4.64
N ILE A 361 -20.62 13.00 4.06
CA ILE A 361 -20.27 13.11 2.64
C ILE A 361 -21.23 12.31 1.78
N MET A 362 -21.59 12.88 0.64
CA MET A 362 -22.44 12.25 -0.35
C MET A 362 -21.75 12.28 -1.71
N ASN A 363 -21.42 11.10 -2.24
CA ASN A 363 -20.95 10.92 -3.60
C ASN A 363 -21.40 9.54 -4.10
N THR A 364 -21.66 9.40 -5.39
CA THR A 364 -22.02 8.12 -6.05
C THR A 364 -20.81 7.20 -6.21
N GLU A 365 -19.59 7.72 -6.02
CA GLU A 365 -18.34 6.97 -6.10
C GLU A 365 -17.42 7.26 -4.91
N ALA A 366 -16.62 6.25 -4.54
CA ALA A 366 -15.50 6.38 -3.63
C ALA A 366 -14.20 6.05 -4.37
N SER A 367 -13.11 6.74 -4.02
CA SER A 367 -11.80 6.55 -4.61
C SER A 367 -10.93 5.66 -3.73
N TYR A 368 -10.21 4.70 -4.32
CA TYR A 368 -9.36 3.76 -3.60
C TYR A 368 -7.95 3.77 -4.22
N GLU A 369 -6.92 3.76 -3.38
CA GLU A 369 -5.55 3.58 -3.86
C GLU A 369 -5.38 2.17 -4.46
N THR A 370 -4.80 2.12 -5.66
CA THR A 370 -4.30 0.90 -6.32
C THR A 370 -2.83 1.11 -6.71
N GLN A 371 -2.18 0.10 -7.30
CA GLN A 371 -0.80 0.20 -7.74
C GLN A 371 -0.65 1.38 -8.72
N TYR A 372 0.18 2.35 -8.34
CA TYR A 372 0.48 3.55 -9.14
C TYR A 372 -0.72 4.41 -9.58
N GLY A 373 -1.84 4.37 -8.85
CA GLY A 373 -2.98 5.21 -9.21
C GLY A 373 -4.21 5.02 -8.34
N ILE A 374 -5.37 5.36 -8.93
CA ILE A 374 -6.65 5.39 -8.23
C ILE A 374 -7.68 4.62 -9.03
N ILE A 375 -8.51 3.86 -8.32
CA ILE A 375 -9.75 3.34 -8.87
C ILE A 375 -10.96 3.95 -8.16
N ARG A 376 -11.96 4.35 -8.96
CA ARG A 376 -13.26 4.80 -8.45
C ARG A 376 -14.24 3.65 -8.52
N ARG A 377 -14.94 3.39 -7.42
CA ARG A 377 -15.99 2.36 -7.35
C ARG A 377 -17.30 2.96 -6.83
N PRO A 378 -18.45 2.46 -7.31
CA PRO A 378 -19.76 2.94 -6.87
C PRO A 378 -19.96 2.80 -5.36
N THR A 379 -20.69 3.74 -4.77
CA THR A 379 -21.15 3.69 -3.37
C THR A 379 -22.60 3.20 -3.25
N HIS A 380 -23.20 2.76 -4.35
CA HIS A 380 -24.57 2.26 -4.43
C HIS A 380 -24.58 0.86 -5.05
N TYR A 381 -25.72 0.18 -5.04
CA TYR A 381 -25.91 -1.16 -5.59
C TYR A 381 -26.99 -1.14 -6.69
N ASN A 382 -26.84 -0.26 -7.68
CA ASN A 382 -27.88 -0.02 -8.69
C ASN A 382 -27.87 -1.11 -9.77
N THR A 383 -26.69 -1.61 -10.13
CA THR A 383 -26.51 -2.70 -11.09
C THR A 383 -25.97 -3.97 -10.41
N ASP A 384 -26.01 -5.09 -11.12
CA ASP A 384 -25.31 -6.33 -10.73
C ASP A 384 -23.79 -6.10 -10.57
N TRP A 385 -23.18 -5.36 -11.50
CA TRP A 385 -21.77 -4.97 -11.42
C TRP A 385 -21.43 -4.15 -10.17
N ASP A 386 -22.35 -3.29 -9.73
CA ASP A 386 -22.18 -2.50 -8.51
C ASP A 386 -22.39 -3.36 -7.27
N MET A 387 -23.43 -4.20 -7.29
CA MET A 387 -23.76 -5.12 -6.19
C MET A 387 -22.61 -6.08 -5.91
N ALA A 388 -21.89 -6.50 -6.96
CA ALA A 388 -20.68 -7.31 -6.83
C ALA A 388 -19.57 -6.59 -6.05
N LYS A 389 -19.56 -5.25 -5.95
CA LYS A 389 -18.50 -4.47 -5.29
C LYS A 389 -18.81 -4.10 -3.84
N PHE A 390 -19.48 -4.99 -3.10
CA PHE A 390 -19.78 -4.80 -1.67
C PHE A 390 -18.56 -4.94 -0.74
N GLU A 391 -17.46 -5.48 -1.24
CA GLU A 391 -16.14 -5.56 -0.61
C GLU A 391 -15.10 -5.44 -1.72
N VAL A 392 -14.14 -4.53 -1.56
CA VAL A 392 -13.20 -4.17 -2.62
C VAL A 392 -11.79 -4.04 -2.08
N VAL A 393 -10.79 -4.20 -2.96
CA VAL A 393 -9.38 -4.04 -2.58
C VAL A 393 -9.00 -2.57 -2.48
N CYS A 394 -8.20 -2.23 -1.47
CA CYS A 394 -7.65 -0.90 -1.20
C CYS A 394 -6.19 -1.07 -0.75
N HIS A 395 -5.25 -0.27 -1.26
CA HIS A 395 -3.88 -0.28 -0.73
C HIS A 395 -3.78 0.47 0.61
N LYS A 396 -3.32 1.73 0.64
CA LYS A 396 -3.05 2.47 1.88
C LYS A 396 -4.23 3.31 2.33
N TRP A 397 -5.12 3.70 1.43
CA TRP A 397 -6.23 4.60 1.75
C TRP A 397 -7.43 4.43 0.83
N ALA A 398 -8.61 4.71 1.39
CA ALA A 398 -9.86 4.89 0.69
C ALA A 398 -10.39 6.30 0.99
N ASP A 399 -10.99 6.95 0.00
CA ASP A 399 -11.47 8.32 0.09
C ASP A 399 -12.92 8.43 -0.38
N LEU A 400 -13.73 9.15 0.40
CA LEU A 400 -15.05 9.59 0.01
C LEU A 400 -15.08 11.12 0.09
N SER A 401 -15.14 11.77 -1.06
CA SER A 401 -15.15 13.23 -1.17
C SER A 401 -16.35 13.73 -1.96
N GLU A 402 -16.97 14.81 -1.49
CA GLU A 402 -17.84 15.68 -2.28
C GLU A 402 -17.00 16.83 -2.86
N HIS A 403 -17.63 17.80 -3.55
CA HIS A 403 -16.88 18.85 -4.27
C HIS A 403 -15.94 19.66 -3.36
N GLY A 404 -16.39 20.04 -2.17
CA GLY A 404 -15.67 20.96 -1.28
C GLY A 404 -15.08 20.33 -0.02
N TYR A 405 -15.24 19.03 0.18
CA TYR A 405 -14.82 18.36 1.41
C TYR A 405 -14.77 16.84 1.25
N GLY A 406 -13.92 16.18 2.02
CA GLY A 406 -13.81 14.73 1.98
C GLY A 406 -13.34 14.11 3.28
N VAL A 407 -13.42 12.78 3.31
CA VAL A 407 -12.93 11.95 4.40
C VAL A 407 -12.16 10.79 3.79
N SER A 408 -10.89 10.69 4.18
CA SER A 408 -10.05 9.54 3.84
C SER A 408 -9.86 8.64 5.05
N VAL A 409 -9.86 7.32 4.83
CA VAL A 409 -9.49 6.32 5.83
C VAL A 409 -8.20 5.67 5.40
N LEU A 410 -7.14 5.85 6.19
CA LEU A 410 -5.81 5.31 5.95
C LEU A 410 -5.62 4.00 6.74
N ASN A 411 -4.79 3.09 6.24
CA ASN A 411 -4.48 1.82 6.92
C ASN A 411 -3.00 1.42 6.72
N ASP A 412 -2.50 0.58 7.62
CA ASP A 412 -1.10 0.14 7.61
C ASP A 412 -0.85 -1.26 7.04
N SER A 413 -1.90 -2.06 6.82
CA SER A 413 -1.79 -3.49 6.48
C SER A 413 -3.11 -4.17 6.11
N LYS A 414 -4.16 -3.40 5.80
CA LYS A 414 -5.52 -3.92 5.58
C LYS A 414 -5.99 -3.57 4.18
N TYR A 415 -6.36 -4.59 3.43
CA TYR A 415 -6.63 -4.45 2.00
C TYR A 415 -8.12 -4.54 1.65
N GLY A 416 -8.97 -5.06 2.54
CA GLY A 416 -10.41 -5.09 2.34
C GLY A 416 -11.08 -3.79 2.80
N PHE A 417 -11.88 -3.18 1.93
CA PHE A 417 -12.67 -1.99 2.23
C PHE A 417 -14.06 -2.07 1.61
N ALA A 418 -15.01 -1.33 2.15
CA ALA A 418 -16.30 -1.11 1.52
C ALA A 418 -16.80 0.32 1.80
N THR A 419 -17.25 1.04 0.78
CA THR A 419 -17.98 2.30 0.95
C THR A 419 -19.37 2.15 0.36
N ALA A 420 -20.41 2.28 1.19
CA ALA A 420 -21.80 2.16 0.78
C ALA A 420 -22.61 3.35 1.32
N GLY A 421 -23.15 4.16 0.41
CA GLY A 421 -23.71 5.47 0.72
C GLY A 421 -22.68 6.32 1.44
N LYS A 422 -22.98 6.65 2.70
CA LYS A 422 -22.12 7.48 3.56
C LYS A 422 -21.26 6.67 4.54
N MET A 423 -21.37 5.35 4.51
CA MET A 423 -20.67 4.44 5.39
C MET A 423 -19.37 3.99 4.75
N MET A 424 -18.24 4.38 5.33
CA MET A 424 -16.93 3.79 5.02
C MET A 424 -16.63 2.69 6.03
N ARG A 425 -16.17 1.53 5.56
CA ARG A 425 -15.92 0.36 6.40
C ARG A 425 -14.60 -0.31 6.01
N LEU A 426 -13.68 -0.41 6.98
CA LEU A 426 -12.41 -1.11 6.82
C LEU A 426 -12.52 -2.53 7.40
N SER A 427 -12.09 -3.53 6.62
CA SER A 427 -12.06 -4.93 7.03
C SER A 427 -10.79 -5.22 7.83
N LEU A 428 -10.94 -5.73 9.06
CA LEU A 428 -9.82 -5.90 10.00
C LEU A 428 -9.31 -7.34 10.07
N LEU A 429 -10.18 -8.29 10.44
CA LEU A 429 -9.81 -9.70 10.62
C LEU A 429 -10.97 -10.61 10.21
N ARG A 430 -10.63 -11.78 9.66
CA ARG A 430 -11.56 -12.90 9.43
C ARG A 430 -11.16 -14.08 10.30
N ALA A 431 -12.02 -15.10 10.36
CA ALA A 431 -11.74 -16.35 11.06
C ALA A 431 -12.22 -17.57 10.24
N PRO A 432 -11.78 -17.74 8.98
CA PRO A 432 -12.13 -18.92 8.20
C PRO A 432 -11.51 -20.17 8.82
N LYS A 433 -12.06 -21.35 8.50
CA LYS A 433 -11.57 -22.65 9.01
C LYS A 433 -11.13 -23.62 7.91
N ALA A 434 -11.15 -23.15 6.67
CA ALA A 434 -10.58 -23.86 5.53
C ALA A 434 -9.92 -22.86 4.58
N PRO A 435 -8.74 -23.19 4.02
CA PRO A 435 -8.04 -24.47 4.16
C PRO A 435 -7.10 -24.53 5.37
N ASP A 436 -6.94 -23.42 6.09
CA ASP A 436 -6.22 -23.35 7.37
C ASP A 436 -7.23 -23.32 8.55
N ALA A 437 -7.12 -24.27 9.47
CA ALA A 437 -7.99 -24.39 10.64
C ALA A 437 -7.75 -23.28 11.69
N HIS A 438 -6.56 -22.67 11.64
CA HIS A 438 -6.08 -21.67 12.58
C HIS A 438 -5.81 -20.31 11.92
N ALA A 439 -6.36 -20.08 10.72
CA ALA A 439 -6.24 -18.80 10.03
C ALA A 439 -6.55 -17.62 10.95
N ASP A 440 -5.60 -16.70 11.05
CA ASP A 440 -5.65 -15.50 11.89
C ASP A 440 -5.85 -15.73 13.40
N MET A 441 -5.74 -16.95 13.92
CA MET A 441 -5.87 -17.18 15.37
C MET A 441 -4.64 -16.61 16.11
N GLY A 442 -4.88 -15.86 17.18
CA GLY A 442 -3.84 -15.26 18.02
C GLY A 442 -3.80 -13.74 17.97
N LYS A 443 -2.59 -13.17 18.09
CA LYS A 443 -2.40 -11.74 18.32
C LYS A 443 -2.18 -10.95 17.04
N HIS A 444 -2.85 -9.81 16.93
CA HIS A 444 -2.74 -8.87 15.81
C HIS A 444 -2.50 -7.45 16.28
N HIS A 445 -1.70 -6.72 15.50
CA HIS A 445 -1.49 -5.28 15.67
C HIS A 445 -1.89 -4.58 14.38
N ILE A 446 -2.91 -3.74 14.47
CA ILE A 446 -3.52 -3.10 13.30
C ILE A 446 -3.58 -1.59 13.54
N LYS A 447 -3.26 -0.80 12.52
CA LYS A 447 -3.42 0.66 12.59
C LYS A 447 -4.27 1.19 11.44
N TRP A 448 -5.11 2.15 11.76
CA TRP A 448 -5.85 2.95 10.79
C TRP A 448 -5.97 4.40 11.26
N ALA A 449 -6.34 5.28 10.36
CA ALA A 449 -6.63 6.67 10.68
C ALA A 449 -7.83 7.17 9.89
N VAL A 450 -8.63 8.06 10.48
CA VAL A 450 -9.63 8.85 9.77
C VAL A 450 -9.11 10.27 9.61
N MET A 451 -9.14 10.77 8.38
CA MET A 451 -8.56 12.06 8.00
C MET A 451 -9.60 12.86 7.21
N PRO A 452 -10.31 13.80 7.85
CA PRO A 452 -11.09 14.78 7.11
C PRO A 452 -10.17 15.76 6.37
N HIS A 453 -10.60 16.22 5.20
CA HIS A 453 -9.85 17.19 4.40
C HIS A 453 -10.78 18.11 3.62
N SER A 454 -10.28 19.29 3.28
CA SER A 454 -10.99 20.29 2.48
C SER A 454 -10.84 20.01 0.98
N GLY A 455 -11.90 20.15 0.20
CA GLY A 455 -11.88 19.86 -1.24
C GLY A 455 -12.11 18.39 -1.57
N GLY A 456 -11.88 18.03 -2.83
CA GLY A 456 -11.87 16.64 -3.29
C GLY A 456 -10.57 15.91 -2.95
N LEU A 457 -10.46 14.64 -3.34
CA LEU A 457 -9.22 13.87 -3.28
C LEU A 457 -8.07 14.61 -3.98
N ASP A 458 -6.96 14.81 -3.26
CA ASP A 458 -5.74 15.41 -3.78
C ASP A 458 -4.46 14.75 -3.20
N GLU A 459 -3.31 15.38 -3.43
CA GLU A 459 -2.01 14.84 -3.02
C GLU A 459 -1.88 14.68 -1.52
N ARG A 460 -2.64 15.44 -0.71
CA ARG A 460 -2.49 15.42 0.75
C ARG A 460 -2.92 14.06 1.28
N THR A 461 -3.95 13.45 0.70
CA THR A 461 -4.36 12.07 1.03
C THR A 461 -3.34 11.04 0.56
N VAL A 462 -2.81 11.18 -0.66
CA VAL A 462 -1.75 10.28 -1.17
C VAL A 462 -0.54 10.32 -0.25
N ARG A 463 -0.03 11.52 0.04
CA ARG A 463 1.12 11.73 0.91
C ARG A 463 0.83 11.25 2.33
N ALA A 464 -0.35 11.51 2.88
CA ALA A 464 -0.73 11.00 4.20
C ALA A 464 -0.74 9.45 4.26
N GLY A 465 -1.22 8.78 3.20
CA GLY A 465 -1.18 7.33 3.08
C GLY A 465 0.25 6.76 3.14
N TYR A 466 1.19 7.38 2.41
CA TYR A 466 2.61 7.04 2.51
C TYR A 466 3.18 7.40 3.89
N GLU A 467 2.98 8.63 4.37
CA GLU A 467 3.52 9.10 5.65
C GLU A 467 3.04 8.29 6.87
N PHE A 468 1.84 7.71 6.79
CA PHE A 468 1.28 6.79 7.79
C PHE A 468 1.97 5.42 7.78
N ASN A 469 2.42 4.97 6.60
CA ASN A 469 3.07 3.67 6.41
C ASN A 469 4.60 3.72 6.60
N TYR A 470 5.23 4.86 6.30
CA TYR A 470 6.67 5.10 6.36
C TYR A 470 7.00 6.01 7.56
N PRO A 471 7.25 5.45 8.77
CA PRO A 471 7.52 6.25 9.97
C PRO A 471 8.87 6.96 9.88
N MET A 472 8.93 8.22 10.31
CA MET A 472 10.19 8.95 10.49
C MET A 472 11.03 8.30 11.58
N ARG A 473 12.35 8.24 11.37
CA ARG A 473 13.31 7.77 12.37
C ARG A 473 14.33 8.86 12.66
N VAL A 474 14.63 9.05 13.94
CA VAL A 474 15.66 9.99 14.38
C VAL A 474 16.95 9.21 14.58
N HIS A 475 18.01 9.66 13.93
CA HIS A 475 19.36 9.11 14.04
C HIS A 475 20.34 10.23 14.38
N LYS A 476 21.53 9.88 14.87
CA LYS A 476 22.58 10.86 15.18
C LYS A 476 23.64 10.94 14.09
N HIS A 477 24.02 12.16 13.71
CA HIS A 477 25.04 12.38 12.69
C HIS A 477 26.02 13.52 13.08
N PRO A 478 27.33 13.38 12.82
CA PRO A 478 28.33 14.42 13.14
C PRO A 478 28.29 15.63 12.18
N GLU A 479 27.80 15.44 10.95
CA GLU A 479 27.65 16.50 9.93
C GLU A 479 26.19 16.57 9.42
N PRO A 480 25.21 17.03 10.23
CA PRO A 480 23.78 16.94 9.91
C PRO A 480 23.41 17.62 8.58
N THR A 481 23.92 18.82 8.33
CA THR A 481 23.61 19.58 7.11
C THR A 481 24.03 18.85 5.82
N LYS A 482 25.21 18.22 5.84
CA LYS A 482 25.77 17.53 4.68
C LYS A 482 25.00 16.25 4.35
N VAL A 483 24.60 15.49 5.37
CA VAL A 483 23.80 14.27 5.16
C VAL A 483 22.36 14.60 4.77
N GLU A 484 21.78 15.68 5.32
CA GLU A 484 20.47 16.19 4.91
C GLU A 484 20.46 16.62 3.44
N GLU A 485 21.53 17.29 2.97
CA GLU A 485 21.69 17.67 1.57
C GLU A 485 21.79 16.44 0.65
N LEU A 486 22.58 15.43 1.02
CA LEU A 486 22.63 14.15 0.29
C LEU A 486 21.27 13.45 0.27
N MET A 487 20.57 13.37 1.39
CA MET A 487 19.22 12.78 1.50
C MET A 487 18.13 13.62 0.82
N SER A 488 18.47 14.79 0.26
CA SER A 488 17.59 15.55 -0.63
C SER A 488 17.73 15.17 -2.11
N SER A 489 18.67 14.28 -2.44
CA SER A 489 18.87 13.77 -3.80
C SER A 489 17.71 12.87 -4.22
N PHE A 490 17.39 12.90 -5.50
CA PHE A 490 16.34 12.13 -6.16
C PHE A 490 14.93 12.41 -5.60
N LYS A 491 14.69 13.62 -5.11
CA LYS A 491 13.38 14.09 -4.63
C LYS A 491 12.82 15.16 -5.56
N LEU A 492 11.50 15.32 -5.55
CA LEU A 492 10.83 16.38 -6.31
C LEU A 492 11.10 17.75 -5.68
N THR A 493 11.25 18.76 -6.52
CA THR A 493 11.29 20.18 -6.13
C THR A 493 9.91 20.67 -5.68
N ASP A 494 9.87 21.76 -4.91
CA ASP A 494 8.63 22.29 -4.33
C ASP A 494 7.64 22.84 -5.38
N ASP A 495 8.14 23.23 -6.57
CA ASP A 495 7.35 23.69 -7.72
C ASP A 495 6.85 22.56 -8.63
N SER A 496 7.28 21.32 -8.36
CA SER A 496 6.79 20.14 -9.06
C SER A 496 5.29 19.94 -8.81
N SER A 497 4.60 19.38 -9.81
CA SER A 497 3.20 19.01 -9.72
C SER A 497 2.95 18.11 -8.50
N PRO A 498 2.00 18.47 -7.62
CA PRO A 498 1.85 17.82 -6.33
C PRO A 498 1.46 16.33 -6.41
N SER A 499 0.86 15.92 -7.54
CA SER A 499 0.46 14.55 -7.83
C SER A 499 1.62 13.61 -8.17
N LEU A 500 2.80 14.14 -8.49
CA LEU A 500 3.98 13.33 -8.81
C LEU A 500 4.54 12.69 -7.54
N VAL A 501 4.91 11.42 -7.65
CA VAL A 501 5.52 10.64 -6.56
C VAL A 501 6.76 9.94 -7.10
N VAL A 502 7.91 10.22 -6.49
CA VAL A 502 9.10 9.35 -6.64
C VAL A 502 8.89 8.14 -5.75
N ASP A 503 8.75 6.98 -6.37
CA ASP A 503 8.41 5.71 -5.71
C ASP A 503 9.63 4.81 -5.50
N THR A 504 10.64 4.87 -6.37
CA THR A 504 11.80 3.98 -6.27
C THR A 504 13.06 4.72 -6.64
N VAL A 505 14.10 4.50 -5.85
CA VAL A 505 15.48 4.92 -6.15
C VAL A 505 16.39 3.75 -5.82
N LYS A 506 17.05 3.20 -6.84
CA LYS A 506 17.97 2.05 -6.68
C LYS A 506 19.19 2.16 -7.60
N ARG A 507 20.16 1.27 -7.45
CA ARG A 507 21.28 1.10 -8.41
C ARG A 507 20.81 0.36 -9.67
N GLY A 508 21.48 0.58 -10.81
CA GLY A 508 21.20 -0.16 -12.04
C GLY A 508 21.52 -1.65 -11.89
N GLU A 509 20.64 -2.51 -12.41
CA GLU A 509 20.76 -3.97 -12.32
C GLU A 509 22.02 -4.52 -13.00
N ASP A 510 22.40 -3.88 -14.12
CA ASP A 510 23.51 -4.27 -14.98
C ASP A 510 24.81 -3.52 -14.70
N ASP A 511 24.92 -2.74 -13.62
CA ASP A 511 26.16 -2.06 -13.26
C ASP A 511 27.25 -3.04 -12.80
N GLU A 512 28.47 -2.89 -13.30
CA GLU A 512 29.62 -3.74 -12.91
C GLU A 512 29.85 -3.80 -11.38
N ASP A 513 29.53 -2.73 -10.64
CA ASP A 513 29.70 -2.65 -9.18
C ASP A 513 28.46 -3.06 -8.36
N ALA A 514 27.34 -3.36 -9.02
CA ALA A 514 26.08 -3.75 -8.40
C ALA A 514 25.43 -5.00 -9.03
N SER A 515 26.10 -5.67 -9.97
CA SER A 515 25.65 -6.91 -10.61
C SER A 515 26.06 -8.15 -9.82
N ASN A 516 25.21 -9.17 -9.83
CA ASN A 516 25.46 -10.49 -9.28
C ASN A 516 25.97 -11.51 -10.33
N GLY A 517 26.10 -11.09 -11.61
CA GLY A 517 26.55 -11.93 -12.72
C GLY A 517 25.45 -12.59 -13.55
N ASP A 518 24.17 -12.39 -13.22
CA ASP A 518 23.03 -12.96 -13.96
C ASP A 518 22.79 -12.30 -15.32
N MET A 519 23.25 -11.05 -15.48
CA MET A 519 23.21 -10.29 -16.73
C MET A 519 24.62 -9.84 -17.12
N PRO A 520 24.90 -9.64 -18.42
CA PRO A 520 26.17 -9.08 -18.87
C PRO A 520 26.42 -7.71 -18.21
N PRO A 521 27.49 -7.56 -17.39
CA PRO A 521 27.73 -6.31 -16.68
C PRO A 521 28.13 -5.20 -17.66
N LYS A 522 27.59 -4.01 -17.44
CA LYS A 522 27.90 -2.79 -18.19
C LYS A 522 28.78 -1.89 -17.35
N LYS A 523 29.77 -1.30 -18.03
CA LYS A 523 30.62 -0.26 -17.44
C LYS A 523 29.78 0.98 -17.18
N GLY A 524 29.89 1.48 -15.97
CA GLY A 524 29.15 2.66 -15.54
C GLY A 524 28.63 2.46 -14.14
N ARG A 525 28.13 3.55 -13.57
CA ARG A 525 27.43 3.56 -12.30
C ARG A 525 26.14 4.31 -12.51
N HIS A 526 25.02 3.62 -12.45
CA HIS A 526 23.71 4.17 -12.73
C HIS A 526 22.80 4.19 -11.50
N VAL A 527 21.94 5.18 -11.42
CA VAL A 527 20.80 5.23 -10.50
C VAL A 527 19.53 5.14 -11.31
N ILE A 528 18.61 4.27 -10.89
CA ILE A 528 17.26 4.17 -11.45
C ILE A 528 16.33 4.96 -10.54
N VAL A 529 15.58 5.89 -11.11
CA VAL A 529 14.55 6.66 -10.42
C VAL A 529 13.21 6.40 -11.09
N ARG A 530 12.24 5.88 -10.33
CA ARG A 530 10.88 5.63 -10.82
C ARG A 530 9.92 6.65 -10.24
N VAL A 531 9.16 7.29 -11.12
CA VAL A 531 8.19 8.33 -10.79
C VAL A 531 6.86 7.99 -11.42
N TYR A 532 5.76 8.31 -10.74
CA TYR A 532 4.43 8.17 -11.31
C TYR A 532 3.53 9.36 -10.98
N ASP A 533 2.49 9.57 -11.79
CA ASP A 533 1.39 10.46 -11.49
C ASP A 533 0.30 9.72 -10.69
N SER A 534 0.04 10.18 -9.47
CA SER A 534 -0.86 9.47 -8.53
C SER A 534 -2.34 9.85 -8.67
N LEU A 535 -2.67 10.96 -9.36
CA LEU A 535 -4.03 11.53 -9.36
C LEU A 535 -4.75 11.47 -10.72
N GLY A 536 -4.05 11.09 -11.80
CA GLY A 536 -4.62 10.96 -13.15
C GLY A 536 -4.59 12.25 -13.98
N GLY A 537 -3.57 13.09 -13.80
CA GLY A 537 -3.38 14.35 -14.51
C GLY A 537 -2.03 14.44 -15.24
N LEU A 538 -1.90 15.41 -16.15
CA LEU A 538 -0.57 15.74 -16.69
C LEU A 538 0.23 16.44 -15.59
N GLY A 539 1.35 15.84 -15.20
CA GLY A 539 2.24 16.37 -14.17
C GLY A 539 3.58 16.78 -14.76
N ARG A 540 4.10 17.92 -14.31
CA ARG A 540 5.47 18.39 -14.61
C ARG A 540 6.22 18.60 -13.33
N GLY A 541 7.51 18.33 -13.31
CA GLY A 541 8.35 18.60 -12.16
C GLY A 541 9.81 18.39 -12.46
N THR A 542 10.63 18.56 -11.43
CA THR A 542 12.08 18.42 -11.51
C THR A 542 12.55 17.50 -10.40
N ILE A 543 13.30 16.45 -10.76
CA ILE A 543 13.95 15.56 -9.82
C ILE A 543 15.30 16.18 -9.44
N LYS A 544 15.43 16.63 -8.20
CA LYS A 544 16.64 17.25 -7.67
C LYS A 544 17.77 16.23 -7.56
N MET A 545 18.99 16.58 -7.98
CA MET A 545 20.16 15.69 -7.87
C MET A 545 20.93 15.82 -6.55
N GLY A 546 20.63 16.84 -5.74
CA GLY A 546 21.38 17.13 -4.52
C GLY A 546 22.88 17.34 -4.82
N PRO A 547 23.81 16.79 -4.02
CA PRO A 547 25.23 16.85 -4.31
C PRO A 547 25.70 15.82 -5.36
N VAL A 548 24.80 14.98 -5.88
CA VAL A 548 25.15 13.89 -6.81
C VAL A 548 25.42 14.45 -8.20
N LYS A 549 26.59 14.14 -8.74
CA LYS A 549 26.98 14.51 -10.11
C LYS A 549 26.48 13.46 -11.10
N VAL A 550 25.60 13.86 -12.00
CA VAL A 550 25.06 13.02 -13.07
C VAL A 550 25.57 13.53 -14.42
N LYS A 551 26.14 12.63 -15.22
CA LYS A 551 26.73 12.93 -16.52
C LYS A 551 25.70 12.89 -17.65
N LYS A 552 24.80 11.91 -17.60
CA LYS A 552 23.75 11.66 -18.60
C LYS A 552 22.54 11.03 -17.94
N ALA A 553 21.36 11.21 -18.54
CA ALA A 553 20.12 10.60 -18.09
C ALA A 553 19.33 10.10 -19.30
N TRP A 554 18.60 9.00 -19.12
CA TRP A 554 17.69 8.45 -20.11
C TRP A 554 16.34 8.13 -19.46
N LYS A 555 15.25 8.33 -20.20
CA LYS A 555 14.01 7.60 -19.89
C LYS A 555 14.23 6.14 -20.29
N CYS A 556 13.82 5.22 -19.42
CA CYS A 556 13.94 3.78 -19.64
C CYS A 556 12.61 3.07 -19.41
N ASN A 557 12.49 1.84 -19.92
CA ASN A 557 11.37 0.99 -19.58
C ASN A 557 11.49 0.45 -18.13
N VAL A 558 10.51 -0.34 -17.70
CA VAL A 558 10.50 -0.95 -16.34
C VAL A 558 11.67 -1.93 -16.10
N LEU A 559 12.25 -2.47 -17.18
CA LEU A 559 13.40 -3.37 -17.18
C LEU A 559 14.74 -2.62 -17.30
N GLU A 560 14.72 -1.28 -17.19
CA GLU A 560 15.90 -0.42 -17.21
C GLU A 560 16.62 -0.29 -18.56
N ASP A 561 15.97 -0.72 -19.66
CA ASP A 561 16.46 -0.49 -21.01
C ASP A 561 16.31 0.98 -21.39
N ALA A 562 17.43 1.63 -21.73
CA ALA A 562 17.43 3.03 -22.12
C ALA A 562 16.70 3.24 -23.46
N LEU A 563 15.81 4.23 -23.49
CA LEU A 563 14.99 4.57 -24.67
C LEU A 563 15.41 5.92 -25.26
N GLU A 564 15.18 7.01 -24.51
CA GLU A 564 15.43 8.38 -24.96
C GLU A 564 16.35 9.11 -23.98
N GLU A 565 17.38 9.80 -24.50
CA GLU A 565 18.25 10.65 -23.67
C GLU A 565 17.49 11.92 -23.27
N VAL A 566 17.49 12.21 -21.97
CA VAL A 566 16.79 13.36 -21.38
C VAL A 566 17.81 14.36 -20.84
N LYS A 567 17.47 15.65 -20.92
CA LYS A 567 18.36 16.73 -20.48
C LYS A 567 18.29 16.90 -18.97
N ILE A 568 19.44 17.13 -18.37
CA ILE A 568 19.55 17.53 -16.97
C ILE A 568 19.70 19.05 -16.97
N GLY A 569 18.73 19.74 -16.39
CA GLY A 569 18.75 21.18 -16.19
C GLY A 569 19.61 21.58 -14.98
N ASP A 570 19.66 22.88 -14.69
CA ASP A 570 20.49 23.43 -13.61
C ASP A 570 20.02 22.96 -12.22
N GLU A 571 18.72 22.75 -12.04
CA GLU A 571 18.12 22.34 -10.76
C GLU A 571 17.92 20.82 -10.62
N GLY A 572 18.04 20.06 -11.72
CA GLY A 572 17.83 18.63 -11.72
C GLY A 572 17.35 18.07 -13.07
N LEU A 573 16.72 16.90 -13.04
CA LEU A 573 16.12 16.28 -14.23
C LEU A 573 14.67 16.73 -14.37
N ASP A 574 14.37 17.48 -15.44
CA ASP A 574 13.01 17.88 -15.77
C ASP A 574 12.21 16.70 -16.34
N ILE A 575 10.99 16.52 -15.84
CA ILE A 575 10.11 15.42 -16.18
C ILE A 575 8.70 15.91 -16.51
N GLU A 576 8.06 15.23 -17.46
CA GLU A 576 6.64 15.38 -17.78
C GLU A 576 6.02 13.99 -17.86
N LEU A 577 4.94 13.76 -17.10
CA LEU A 577 4.20 12.51 -17.06
C LEU A 577 2.76 12.76 -17.46
N ARG A 578 2.19 11.84 -18.25
CA ARG A 578 0.75 11.81 -18.55
C ARG A 578 -0.02 11.26 -17.34
N ALA A 579 -1.34 11.37 -17.42
CA ALA A 579 -2.25 10.81 -16.42
C ALA A 579 -1.94 9.34 -16.12
N PHE A 580 -1.67 9.03 -14.85
CA PHE A 580 -1.29 7.69 -14.37
C PHE A 580 -0.09 7.05 -15.08
N GLU A 581 0.79 7.84 -15.71
CA GLU A 581 2.01 7.32 -16.30
C GLU A 581 2.99 6.90 -15.20
N VAL A 582 3.61 5.73 -15.36
CA VAL A 582 4.77 5.29 -14.58
C VAL A 582 6.01 5.43 -15.46
N ALA A 583 6.86 6.39 -15.13
CA ALA A 583 8.11 6.65 -15.85
C ALA A 583 9.31 6.19 -15.04
N SER A 584 10.30 5.60 -15.70
CA SER A 584 11.60 5.27 -15.09
C SER A 584 12.71 6.02 -15.79
N TYR A 585 13.69 6.49 -15.02
CA TYR A 585 14.85 7.23 -15.50
C TYR A 585 16.14 6.56 -15.05
N LYS A 586 17.05 6.32 -15.98
CA LYS A 586 18.39 5.76 -15.75
C LYS A 586 19.42 6.89 -15.78
N LEU A 587 20.12 7.12 -14.68
CA LEU A 587 21.01 8.26 -14.47
C LEU A 587 22.46 7.77 -14.37
N LEU A 588 23.32 8.10 -15.33
CA LEU A 588 24.75 7.78 -15.29
C LEU A 588 25.48 8.79 -14.39
N LEU A 589 26.09 8.29 -13.32
CA LEU A 589 26.91 9.06 -12.39
C LEU A 589 28.25 9.48 -13.02
N ALA A 590 28.81 10.59 -12.53
CA ALA A 590 30.06 11.18 -13.02
C ALA A 590 31.34 10.51 -12.50
#